data_AF-S3A5Z3-F1
#
_entry.id   AF-S3A5Z3-F1
#
_cell.length_a   1.000
_cell.length_b   1.000
_cell.length_c   1.000
_cell.angle_alpha   90.00
_cell.angle_beta   90.00
_cell.angle_gamma   90.00
#
_symmetry.space_group_name_H-M   'P 1'
#
loop_
_entity.id
_entity.type
_entity.pdbx_description
1 polymer ?
#
loop_
_entity_poly.entity_id
_entity_poly.type
_entity_poly.pdbx_seq_one_letter_code
_entity_poly.pdbx_strand_id
1 'polypeptide(L)'
;MVISRLKKGALCTGLLVLFAASTAVATSVKIINATPMEVKSYILTNRALRHPNSTVSLIPNYGSSLQMGSSSYETIVFKSAKKLRVGLFGEASVKTNRDTYFSISTPLNRVGVEVSYFESTELYNPNKGKFDDQITSTDESEKIILNKIKLHFDGGYTNGYTLSHEKGKKGYPIEKIEPHSPAEKAGLKVGDIVVKINGQKVNFNKDINTFNTSNNIDKKELETVTIISDSGVEKDIVMESAYWNPKTGMFE
;
A
#
# COMPACT_ATOMS: atom_id res chain seq x y z
N MET A 1 54.07 16.21 38.90
CA MET A 1 53.56 16.57 37.57
C MET A 1 52.67 15.42 37.09
N VAL A 2 51.39 15.42 37.47
CA VAL A 2 50.22 15.85 36.65
C VAL A 2 49.72 14.73 35.71
N ILE A 3 48.57 14.14 36.12
CA ILE A 3 47.39 13.69 35.31
C ILE A 3 47.63 12.51 34.34
N SER A 4 47.13 11.28 34.59
CA SER A 4 45.75 10.73 34.57
C SER A 4 45.07 10.60 33.18
N ARG A 5 44.48 9.41 32.95
CA ARG A 5 43.36 9.09 32.04
C ARG A 5 43.63 9.02 30.53
N LEU A 6 43.72 7.79 30.01
CA LEU A 6 43.24 7.48 28.66
C LEU A 6 41.96 6.63 28.76
N LYS A 7 40.93 7.17 28.13
CA LYS A 7 39.52 6.78 28.19
C LYS A 7 39.25 5.55 27.32
N LYS A 8 38.33 4.73 27.83
CA LYS A 8 37.46 3.74 27.18
C LYS A 8 37.28 3.98 25.67
N GLY A 9 37.82 3.08 24.85
CA GLY A 9 37.38 2.87 23.49
C GLY A 9 36.06 2.11 23.51
N ALA A 10 35.04 2.66 22.85
CA ALA A 10 33.71 2.11 22.78
C ALA A 10 33.71 0.71 22.15
N LEU A 11 33.06 -0.25 22.82
CA LEU A 11 32.57 -1.46 22.19
C LEU A 11 31.58 -1.01 21.09
N CYS A 12 32.00 -1.09 19.83
CA CYS A 12 31.04 -1.20 18.74
C CYS A 12 30.37 -2.56 18.90
N THR A 13 29.23 -2.60 19.60
CA THR A 13 28.29 -3.71 19.50
C THR A 13 27.78 -3.71 18.07
N GLY A 14 28.45 -4.47 17.22
CA GLY A 14 27.96 -4.82 15.90
C GLY A 14 26.61 -5.50 16.10
N LEU A 15 25.53 -4.76 15.89
CA LEU A 15 24.21 -5.32 15.74
C LEU A 15 24.24 -6.11 14.42
N LEU A 16 24.59 -7.38 14.55
CA LEU A 16 24.56 -8.35 13.47
C LEU A 16 23.07 -8.58 13.20
N VAL A 17 22.50 -7.72 12.34
CA VAL A 17 21.17 -7.92 11.80
C VAL A 17 21.28 -9.17 10.92
N LEU A 18 20.98 -10.32 11.52
CA LEU A 18 20.71 -11.53 10.78
C LEU A 18 19.54 -11.21 9.85
N PHE A 19 19.82 -10.96 8.58
CA PHE A 19 18.84 -11.10 7.53
C PHE A 19 18.53 -12.59 7.44
N ALA A 20 17.56 -13.04 8.23
CA ALA A 20 16.82 -14.23 7.88
C ALA A 20 16.26 -13.95 6.47
N ALA A 21 16.67 -14.74 5.49
CA ALA A 21 15.96 -14.83 4.23
C ALA A 21 14.58 -15.40 4.56
N SER A 22 13.64 -14.55 4.99
CA SER A 22 12.25 -14.91 4.98
C SER A 22 11.92 -15.11 3.51
N THR A 23 11.57 -16.34 3.15
CA THR A 23 10.69 -16.54 2.00
C THR A 23 9.36 -15.87 2.41
N ALA A 24 9.30 -14.55 2.26
CA ALA A 24 8.05 -13.82 2.43
C ALA A 24 7.11 -14.42 1.39
N VAL A 25 6.14 -15.21 1.86
CA VAL A 25 5.02 -15.61 1.01
C VAL A 25 4.35 -14.29 0.66
N ALA A 26 4.45 -13.88 -0.60
CA ALA A 26 3.87 -12.62 -1.05
C ALA A 26 2.41 -12.55 -0.59
N THR A 27 2.03 -11.45 0.04
CA THR A 27 0.65 -11.26 0.50
C THR A 27 -0.27 -11.42 -0.70
N SER A 28 -1.29 -12.27 -0.57
CA SER A 28 -2.31 -12.46 -1.61
C SER A 28 -3.71 -12.27 -1.05
N VAL A 29 -4.63 -11.88 -1.92
CA VAL A 29 -6.07 -11.89 -1.63
C VAL A 29 -6.79 -12.77 -2.63
N LYS A 30 -7.85 -13.41 -2.16
CA LYS A 30 -8.77 -14.16 -3.01
C LYS A 30 -9.98 -13.31 -3.34
N ILE A 31 -10.21 -13.12 -4.63
CA ILE A 31 -11.38 -12.44 -5.21
C ILE A 31 -12.40 -13.51 -5.63
N ILE A 32 -13.62 -13.44 -5.12
CA ILE A 32 -14.64 -14.48 -5.33
C ILE A 32 -15.61 -14.10 -6.44
N ASN A 33 -15.95 -12.81 -6.55
CA ASN A 33 -17.01 -12.32 -7.44
C ASN A 33 -16.48 -11.74 -8.76
N ALA A 34 -15.34 -12.22 -9.26
CA ALA A 34 -14.76 -11.79 -10.52
C ALA A 34 -13.99 -12.90 -11.22
N THR A 35 -13.95 -12.83 -12.54
CA THR A 35 -13.09 -13.66 -13.40
C THR A 35 -11.65 -13.12 -13.44
N PRO A 36 -10.64 -13.94 -13.80
CA PRO A 36 -9.28 -13.45 -13.99
C PRO A 36 -9.18 -12.28 -14.99
N MET A 37 -10.02 -12.28 -16.03
CA MET A 37 -10.04 -11.23 -17.05
C MET A 37 -10.59 -9.91 -16.50
N GLU A 38 -11.63 -9.94 -15.67
CA GLU A 38 -12.17 -8.74 -15.03
C GLU A 38 -11.16 -8.14 -14.04
N VAL A 39 -10.52 -8.99 -13.24
CA VAL A 39 -9.45 -8.56 -12.31
C VAL A 39 -8.29 -7.93 -13.08
N LYS A 40 -7.83 -8.57 -14.15
CA LYS A 40 -6.80 -8.02 -15.05
C LYS A 40 -7.21 -6.67 -15.62
N SER A 41 -8.41 -6.58 -16.19
CA SER A 41 -8.92 -5.34 -16.79
C SER A 41 -8.98 -4.21 -15.77
N TYR A 42 -9.45 -4.49 -14.55
CA TYR A 42 -9.48 -3.51 -13.47
C TYR A 42 -8.08 -3.02 -13.09
N ILE A 43 -7.11 -3.93 -12.94
CA ILE A 43 -5.72 -3.56 -12.62
C ILE A 43 -5.12 -2.69 -13.72
N LEU A 44 -5.32 -3.05 -14.99
CA LEU A 44 -4.78 -2.30 -16.14
C LEU A 44 -5.38 -0.91 -16.30
N THR A 45 -6.67 -0.76 -15.99
CA THR A 45 -7.41 0.50 -16.22
C THR A 45 -7.38 1.43 -15.01
N ASN A 46 -7.24 0.88 -13.79
CA ASN A 46 -7.22 1.67 -12.57
C ASN A 46 -5.85 2.35 -12.34
N ARG A 47 -5.78 3.63 -12.70
CA ARG A 47 -4.57 4.46 -12.55
C ARG A 47 -4.11 4.63 -11.09
N ALA A 48 -4.99 4.43 -10.10
CA ALA A 48 -4.61 4.53 -8.69
C ALA A 48 -3.76 3.35 -8.22
N LEU A 49 -3.75 2.23 -8.95
CA LEU A 49 -2.97 1.03 -8.64
C LEU A 49 -1.55 1.06 -9.25
N ARG A 50 -1.16 2.16 -9.89
CA ARG A 50 0.16 2.29 -10.55
C ARG A 50 0.70 3.69 -10.42
N HIS A 51 2.02 3.81 -10.56
CA HIS A 51 2.63 5.13 -10.61
C HIS A 51 2.24 5.92 -11.87
N PRO A 52 2.16 7.26 -11.77
CA PRO A 52 1.96 8.11 -12.93
C PRO A 52 3.00 7.84 -14.02
N ASN A 53 2.57 7.89 -15.27
CA ASN A 53 3.41 7.69 -16.46
C ASN A 53 4.09 6.32 -16.55
N SER A 54 3.60 5.31 -15.81
CA SER A 54 4.09 3.95 -15.98
C SER A 54 3.71 3.39 -17.35
N THR A 55 4.64 2.62 -17.94
CA THR A 55 4.34 1.72 -19.05
C THR A 55 3.93 0.37 -18.51
N VAL A 56 3.30 -0.47 -19.33
CA VAL A 56 2.86 -1.80 -18.92
C VAL A 56 3.59 -2.88 -19.69
N SER A 57 3.95 -3.96 -19.00
CA SER A 57 4.44 -5.21 -19.58
C SER A 57 3.60 -6.35 -19.05
N LEU A 58 3.13 -7.21 -19.95
CA LEU A 58 2.42 -8.43 -19.59
C LEU A 58 3.40 -9.59 -19.73
N ILE A 59 3.63 -10.31 -18.65
CA ILE A 59 4.49 -11.50 -18.62
C ILE A 59 3.56 -12.70 -18.48
N PRO A 60 3.21 -13.37 -19.60
CA PRO A 60 2.49 -14.64 -19.52
C PRO A 60 3.46 -15.67 -18.95
N ASN A 61 3.10 -16.31 -17.83
CA ASN A 61 3.90 -17.41 -17.31
C ASN A 61 3.18 -18.71 -17.64
N TYR A 62 3.54 -19.29 -18.78
CA TYR A 62 3.11 -20.64 -19.15
C TYR A 62 3.85 -21.63 -18.25
N GLY A 63 3.25 -21.93 -17.09
CA GLY A 63 3.70 -22.88 -16.08
C GLY A 63 5.10 -23.44 -16.25
N SER A 64 6.10 -22.83 -15.61
CA SER A 64 7.18 -23.64 -15.08
C SER A 64 6.56 -24.56 -14.01
N SER A 65 6.81 -25.85 -14.12
CA SER A 65 6.27 -26.96 -13.34
C SER A 65 6.60 -26.93 -11.83
N LEU A 66 6.89 -25.74 -11.27
CA LEU A 66 7.52 -25.57 -9.96
C LEU A 66 6.76 -24.62 -9.00
N GLN A 67 5.55 -24.16 -9.32
CA GLN A 67 4.65 -23.57 -8.32
C GLN A 67 3.42 -24.46 -8.13
N MET A 68 3.52 -25.42 -7.21
CA MET A 68 2.41 -26.27 -6.76
C MET A 68 1.31 -25.39 -6.16
N GLY A 69 0.18 -25.21 -6.87
CA GLY A 69 -1.00 -24.53 -6.30
C GLY A 69 -1.93 -23.79 -7.27
N SER A 70 -1.50 -23.51 -8.51
CA SER A 70 -2.30 -22.75 -9.49
C SER A 70 -2.19 -23.31 -10.91
N SER A 71 -3.21 -23.08 -11.74
CA SER A 71 -3.33 -23.62 -13.11
C SER A 71 -3.01 -22.63 -14.23
N SER A 72 -2.94 -21.33 -13.91
CA SER A 72 -2.61 -20.26 -14.85
C SER A 72 -2.08 -19.07 -14.07
N TYR A 73 -1.03 -18.41 -14.57
CA TYR A 73 -0.39 -17.28 -13.92
C TYR A 73 -0.09 -16.20 -14.95
N GLU A 74 -0.60 -15.00 -14.72
CA GLU A 74 -0.25 -13.82 -15.50
C GLU A 74 0.31 -12.75 -14.56
N THR A 75 1.46 -12.17 -14.93
CA THR A 75 2.04 -11.06 -14.20
C THR A 75 1.91 -9.78 -15.02
N ILE A 76 1.28 -8.77 -14.43
CA ILE A 76 1.25 -7.40 -14.92
C ILE A 76 2.38 -6.65 -14.24
N VAL A 77 3.26 -6.03 -15.02
CA VAL A 77 4.33 -5.16 -14.52
C VAL A 77 4.09 -3.75 -15.00
N PHE A 78 3.87 -2.82 -14.08
CA PHE A 78 3.90 -1.40 -14.38
C PHE A 78 5.31 -0.87 -14.15
N LYS A 79 5.99 -0.50 -15.25
CA LYS A 79 7.36 0.01 -15.21
C LYS A 79 7.35 1.52 -15.14
N SER A 80 8.08 2.07 -14.18
CA SER A 80 8.19 3.51 -13.97
C SER A 80 9.63 3.89 -13.63
N ALA A 81 9.91 5.19 -13.61
CA ALA A 81 11.20 5.69 -13.16
C ALA A 81 11.06 6.48 -11.86
N LYS A 82 12.02 6.29 -10.96
CA LYS A 82 12.18 7.06 -9.73
C LYS A 82 13.43 7.92 -9.84
N LYS A 83 13.37 9.16 -9.37
CA LYS A 83 14.58 9.99 -9.18
C LYS A 83 15.04 9.82 -7.75
N LEU A 84 16.17 9.18 -7.54
CA LEU A 84 16.83 9.07 -6.25
C LEU A 84 17.81 10.22 -6.09
N ARG A 85 17.76 10.91 -4.96
CA ARG A 85 18.81 11.85 -4.58
C ARG A 85 19.94 11.07 -3.92
N VAL A 86 21.17 11.35 -4.35
CA VAL A 86 22.39 10.68 -3.88
C VAL A 86 23.41 11.75 -3.47
N GLY A 87 24.39 11.34 -2.65
CA GLY A 87 25.33 12.25 -1.99
C GLY A 87 24.92 12.55 -0.55
N LEU A 88 25.87 13.04 0.26
CA LEU A 88 25.66 13.25 1.71
C LEU A 88 24.56 14.29 1.99
N PHE A 89 24.31 15.18 1.01
CA PHE A 89 23.31 16.25 1.09
C PHE A 89 22.28 16.17 -0.05
N GLY A 90 22.26 15.07 -0.82
CA GLY A 90 21.35 14.89 -1.95
C GLY A 90 21.64 15.79 -3.15
N GLU A 91 22.90 16.17 -3.32
CA GLU A 91 23.40 17.08 -4.36
C GLU A 91 23.30 16.53 -5.79
N ALA A 92 23.22 15.22 -5.97
CA ALA A 92 23.03 14.58 -7.27
C ALA A 92 21.73 13.79 -7.32
N SER A 93 21.20 13.57 -8.54
CA SER A 93 20.02 12.73 -8.75
C SER A 93 20.30 11.65 -9.79
N VAL A 94 20.02 10.40 -9.44
CA VAL A 94 20.10 9.25 -10.35
C VAL A 94 18.67 8.80 -10.67
N LYS A 95 18.40 8.56 -11.95
CA LYS A 95 17.14 7.94 -12.38
C LYS A 95 17.29 6.43 -12.24
N THR A 96 16.41 5.81 -11.47
CA THR A 96 16.36 4.35 -11.28
C THR A 96 15.02 3.79 -11.71
N ASN A 97 15.00 2.50 -12.00
CA ASN A 97 13.76 1.80 -12.32
C ASN A 97 12.94 1.53 -11.06
N ARG A 98 11.62 1.59 -11.19
CA ARG A 98 10.66 1.18 -10.18
C ARG A 98 9.52 0.46 -10.85
N ASP A 99 9.34 -0.80 -10.47
CA ASP A 99 8.39 -1.72 -11.08
C ASP A 99 7.35 -2.14 -10.04
N THR A 100 6.08 -2.05 -10.42
CA THR A 100 4.93 -2.52 -9.63
C THR A 100 4.43 -3.82 -10.24
N TYR A 101 4.35 -4.88 -9.44
CA TYR A 101 3.98 -6.22 -9.88
C TYR A 101 2.60 -6.58 -9.36
N PHE A 102 1.74 -7.04 -10.26
CA PHE A 102 0.53 -7.77 -9.90
C PHE A 102 0.60 -9.15 -10.51
N SER A 103 0.38 -10.17 -9.71
CA SER A 103 0.23 -11.53 -10.20
C SER A 103 -1.19 -11.99 -10.02
N ILE A 104 -1.77 -12.54 -11.08
CA ILE A 104 -3.13 -13.06 -11.12
C ILE A 104 -3.04 -14.55 -11.38
N SER A 105 -3.67 -15.34 -10.52
CA SER A 105 -3.65 -16.79 -10.64
C SER A 105 -4.99 -17.43 -10.35
N THR A 106 -5.24 -18.59 -10.97
CA THR A 106 -6.43 -19.40 -10.69
C THR A 106 -6.05 -20.61 -9.84
N PRO A 107 -6.45 -20.67 -8.55
CA PRO A 107 -6.07 -21.74 -7.66
C PRO A 107 -6.56 -23.10 -8.17
N LEU A 108 -5.90 -24.20 -7.76
CA LEU A 108 -6.22 -25.56 -8.24
C LEU A 108 -7.67 -25.99 -7.96
N ASN A 109 -8.26 -25.54 -6.86
CA ASN A 109 -9.67 -25.79 -6.56
C ASN A 109 -10.63 -24.97 -7.45
N ARG A 110 -10.10 -24.07 -8.29
CA ARG A 110 -10.81 -23.18 -9.21
C ARG A 110 -11.85 -22.29 -8.54
N VAL A 111 -11.68 -22.00 -7.25
CA VAL A 111 -12.55 -21.09 -6.50
C VAL A 111 -11.88 -19.73 -6.35
N GLY A 112 -12.44 -18.74 -7.05
CA GLY A 112 -11.97 -17.36 -7.05
C GLY A 112 -10.68 -17.16 -7.84
N VAL A 113 -10.17 -15.92 -7.75
CA VAL A 113 -8.94 -15.46 -8.38
C VAL A 113 -8.00 -15.02 -7.27
N GLU A 114 -6.78 -15.54 -7.28
CA GLU A 114 -5.74 -15.11 -6.34
C GLU A 114 -4.94 -13.97 -6.96
N VAL A 115 -4.79 -12.89 -6.20
CA VAL A 115 -4.04 -11.70 -6.60
C VAL A 115 -2.97 -11.44 -5.57
N SER A 116 -1.71 -11.34 -5.99
CA SER A 116 -0.63 -10.83 -5.15
C SER A 116 -0.06 -9.55 -5.76
N TYR A 117 0.59 -8.77 -4.90
CA TYR A 117 1.15 -7.47 -5.25
C TYR A 117 2.46 -7.25 -4.50
N PHE A 118 3.45 -6.69 -5.18
CA PHE A 118 4.63 -6.11 -4.54
C PHE A 118 5.22 -5.01 -5.42
N GLU A 119 6.09 -4.19 -4.84
CA GLU A 119 6.87 -3.20 -5.59
C GLU A 119 8.35 -3.47 -5.43
N SER A 120 9.11 -3.26 -6.51
CA SER A 120 10.56 -3.21 -6.46
C SER A 120 11.10 -1.90 -7.01
N THR A 121 12.24 -1.48 -6.49
CA THR A 121 13.01 -0.35 -6.99
C THR A 121 14.47 -0.78 -7.15
N GLU A 122 15.08 -0.37 -8.24
CA GLU A 122 16.52 -0.48 -8.44
C GLU A 122 17.24 0.52 -7.52
N LEU A 123 17.99 0.00 -6.55
CA LEU A 123 18.70 0.79 -5.53
C LEU A 123 20.19 0.43 -5.52
N TYR A 124 21.05 1.42 -5.24
CA TYR A 124 22.48 1.16 -5.07
C TYR A 124 22.72 0.30 -3.83
N ASN A 125 23.31 -0.87 -4.02
CA ASN A 125 23.70 -1.78 -2.96
C ASN A 125 25.19 -1.56 -2.62
N PRO A 126 25.52 -0.91 -1.48
CA PRO A 126 26.91 -0.61 -1.13
C PRO A 126 27.73 -1.88 -0.86
N ASN A 127 27.10 -2.97 -0.42
CA ASN A 127 27.77 -4.24 -0.16
C ASN A 127 28.17 -4.95 -1.46
N LYS A 128 27.41 -4.74 -2.55
CA LYS A 128 27.71 -5.33 -3.86
C LYS A 128 28.40 -4.36 -4.82
N GLY A 129 28.52 -3.08 -4.46
CA GLY A 129 29.09 -2.03 -5.32
C GLY A 129 28.31 -1.79 -6.62
N LYS A 130 27.02 -2.14 -6.67
CA LYS A 130 26.18 -2.05 -7.88
C LYS A 130 24.73 -1.75 -7.54
N PHE A 131 23.97 -1.31 -8.53
CA PHE A 131 22.50 -1.26 -8.44
C PHE A 131 21.92 -2.68 -8.49
N ASP A 132 20.87 -2.91 -7.70
CA ASP A 132 20.16 -4.17 -7.60
C ASP A 132 18.68 -3.89 -7.31
N ASP A 133 17.80 -4.76 -7.77
CA ASP A 133 16.36 -4.64 -7.51
C ASP A 133 16.08 -5.03 -6.06
N GLN A 134 15.43 -4.12 -5.32
CA GLN A 134 15.03 -4.35 -3.95
C GLN A 134 13.52 -4.23 -3.84
N ILE A 135 12.88 -5.17 -3.15
CA ILE A 135 11.47 -5.05 -2.78
C ILE A 135 11.33 -3.85 -1.83
N THR A 136 10.47 -2.92 -2.20
CA THR A 136 10.23 -1.68 -1.44
C THR A 136 8.83 -1.63 -0.83
N SER A 137 7.93 -2.54 -1.22
CA SER A 137 6.67 -2.75 -0.52
C SER A 137 6.88 -3.41 0.84
N THR A 138 5.96 -3.13 1.76
CA THR A 138 5.78 -3.81 3.04
C THR A 138 4.45 -4.55 3.06
N ASP A 139 4.31 -5.57 3.91
CA ASP A 139 3.05 -6.31 4.10
C ASP A 139 1.83 -5.38 4.27
N GLU A 140 2.01 -4.28 5.01
CA GLU A 140 0.95 -3.28 5.21
C GLU A 140 0.59 -2.56 3.90
N SER A 141 1.59 -2.07 3.15
CA SER A 141 1.34 -1.43 1.86
C SER A 141 0.72 -2.38 0.85
N GLU A 142 1.15 -3.65 0.84
CA GLU A 142 0.61 -4.67 -0.06
C GLU A 142 -0.85 -4.94 0.28
N LYS A 143 -1.15 -5.15 1.56
CA LYS A 143 -2.51 -5.35 2.04
C LYS A 143 -3.43 -4.17 1.68
N ILE A 144 -2.97 -2.94 1.79
CA ILE A 144 -3.78 -1.76 1.42
C ILE A 144 -4.15 -1.80 -0.07
N ILE A 145 -3.19 -2.09 -0.95
CA ILE A 145 -3.44 -2.16 -2.39
C ILE A 145 -4.35 -3.35 -2.74
N LEU A 146 -4.09 -4.52 -2.16
CA LEU A 146 -4.90 -5.71 -2.39
C LEU A 146 -6.34 -5.53 -1.86
N ASN A 147 -6.52 -4.85 -0.73
CA ASN A 147 -7.85 -4.52 -0.20
C ASN A 147 -8.63 -3.58 -1.13
N LYS A 148 -7.98 -2.66 -1.84
CA LYS A 148 -8.66 -1.83 -2.87
C LYS A 148 -9.23 -2.68 -4.00
N ILE A 149 -8.52 -3.74 -4.40
CA ILE A 149 -9.00 -4.68 -5.42
C ILE A 149 -10.13 -5.53 -4.85
N LYS A 150 -9.97 -6.06 -3.64
CA LYS A 150 -10.99 -6.87 -2.97
C LYS A 150 -12.29 -6.11 -2.73
N LEU A 151 -12.23 -4.88 -2.22
CA LEU A 151 -13.40 -4.02 -2.02
C LEU A 151 -14.15 -3.72 -3.32
N HIS A 152 -13.44 -3.59 -4.45
CA HIS A 152 -14.06 -3.34 -5.75
C HIS A 152 -14.94 -4.51 -6.21
N PHE A 153 -14.50 -5.75 -6.00
CA PHE A 153 -15.18 -6.94 -6.52
C PHE A 153 -16.04 -7.66 -5.49
N ASP A 154 -15.50 -7.89 -4.30
CA ASP A 154 -16.13 -8.67 -3.24
C ASP A 154 -16.81 -7.82 -2.16
N GLY A 155 -16.53 -6.51 -2.14
CA GLY A 155 -16.96 -5.66 -1.06
C GLY A 155 -16.15 -5.89 0.22
N GLY A 156 -16.66 -5.36 1.32
CA GLY A 156 -16.01 -5.46 2.62
C GLY A 156 -16.30 -4.27 3.52
N TYR A 157 -15.86 -4.37 4.76
CA TYR A 157 -16.09 -3.33 5.76
C TYR A 157 -15.20 -2.11 5.53
N THR A 158 -15.80 -0.93 5.43
CA THR A 158 -15.09 0.35 5.26
C THR A 158 -15.94 1.51 5.77
N ASN A 159 -15.37 2.71 5.78
CA ASN A 159 -15.97 3.91 6.37
C ASN A 159 -16.56 4.87 5.34
N GLY A 160 -16.28 4.69 4.05
CA GLY A 160 -16.92 5.44 2.97
C GLY A 160 -16.50 6.90 2.84
N TYR A 161 -15.23 7.22 3.11
CA TYR A 161 -14.64 8.52 2.80
C TYR A 161 -13.36 8.35 1.95
N THR A 162 -13.03 9.36 1.16
CA THR A 162 -11.79 9.41 0.35
C THR A 162 -11.00 10.65 0.73
N LEU A 163 -9.69 10.46 1.00
CA LEU A 163 -8.76 11.54 1.29
C LEU A 163 -8.05 12.02 0.02
N SER A 164 -7.81 13.32 -0.06
CA SER A 164 -6.94 13.89 -1.09
C SER A 164 -5.52 13.40 -0.95
N HIS A 165 -4.86 13.15 -2.08
CA HIS A 165 -3.41 12.94 -2.10
C HIS A 165 -2.63 14.24 -1.84
N GLU A 166 -3.28 15.40 -1.95
CA GLU A 166 -2.69 16.70 -1.67
C GLU A 166 -2.75 17.01 -0.18
N LYS A 167 -1.58 17.08 0.44
CA LYS A 167 -1.47 17.41 1.85
C LYS A 167 -1.78 18.89 2.05
N GLY A 168 -2.84 19.17 2.81
CA GLY A 168 -3.13 20.50 3.33
C GLY A 168 -2.15 20.92 4.43
N LYS A 169 -2.40 22.08 5.06
CA LYS A 169 -1.48 22.63 6.07
C LYS A 169 -1.19 21.68 7.24
N LYS A 170 -2.20 20.91 7.69
CA LYS A 170 -2.12 20.07 8.89
C LYS A 170 -2.31 18.57 8.62
N GLY A 171 -2.99 18.20 7.54
CA GLY A 171 -3.37 16.82 7.23
C GLY A 171 -3.90 16.71 5.81
N TYR A 172 -4.73 15.70 5.56
CA TYR A 172 -5.29 15.42 4.23
C TYR A 172 -6.80 15.73 4.23
N PRO A 173 -7.30 16.59 3.35
CA PRO A 173 -8.72 16.91 3.28
C PRO A 173 -9.52 15.71 2.77
N ILE A 174 -10.74 15.55 3.30
CA ILE A 174 -11.74 14.64 2.74
C ILE A 174 -12.27 15.23 1.42
N GLU A 175 -12.13 14.49 0.33
CA GLU A 175 -12.62 14.88 -1.00
C GLU A 175 -14.01 14.33 -1.31
N LYS A 176 -14.33 13.16 -0.74
CA LYS A 176 -15.59 12.46 -0.99
C LYS A 176 -16.07 11.76 0.26
N ILE A 177 -17.39 11.80 0.46
CA ILE A 177 -18.11 10.98 1.42
C ILE A 177 -19.19 10.24 0.64
N GLU A 178 -19.26 8.93 0.85
CA GLU A 178 -20.28 8.09 0.23
C GLU A 178 -21.61 8.22 0.99
N PRO A 179 -22.75 8.32 0.30
CA PRO A 179 -24.06 8.34 0.93
C PRO A 179 -24.31 7.10 1.79
N HIS A 180 -24.99 7.28 2.92
CA HIS A 180 -25.35 6.25 3.90
C HIS A 180 -24.18 5.51 4.55
N SER A 181 -22.95 5.97 4.33
CA SER A 181 -21.73 5.41 4.89
C SER A 181 -21.57 5.69 6.39
N PRO A 182 -20.69 4.96 7.09
CA PRO A 182 -20.29 5.29 8.45
C PRO A 182 -19.78 6.73 8.60
N ALA A 183 -19.00 7.22 7.63
CA ALA A 183 -18.48 8.58 7.65
C ALA A 183 -19.59 9.63 7.63
N GLU A 184 -20.59 9.47 6.75
CA GLU A 184 -21.73 10.38 6.68
C GLU A 184 -22.53 10.36 7.98
N LYS A 185 -22.84 9.16 8.50
CA LYS A 185 -23.57 8.97 9.77
C LYS A 185 -22.82 9.55 10.97
N ALA A 186 -21.50 9.51 10.95
CA ALA A 186 -20.63 10.08 11.98
C ALA A 186 -20.46 11.61 11.85
N GLY A 187 -21.02 12.22 10.79
CA GLY A 187 -21.02 13.66 10.59
C GLY A 187 -19.72 14.21 10.00
N LEU A 188 -18.88 13.35 9.39
CA LEU A 188 -17.77 13.82 8.57
C LEU A 188 -18.28 14.64 7.38
N LYS A 189 -17.50 15.61 6.95
CA LYS A 189 -17.82 16.47 5.80
C LYS A 189 -16.66 16.56 4.82
N VAL A 190 -16.99 16.75 3.55
CA VAL A 190 -16.01 17.15 2.53
C VAL A 190 -15.33 18.44 2.99
N GLY A 191 -14.00 18.47 2.92
CA GLY A 191 -13.16 19.57 3.40
C GLY A 191 -12.63 19.41 4.83
N ASP A 192 -13.18 18.51 5.65
CA ASP A 192 -12.58 18.18 6.95
C ASP A 192 -11.17 17.64 6.75
N ILE A 193 -10.23 18.06 7.60
CA ILE A 193 -8.82 17.71 7.45
C ILE A 193 -8.50 16.55 8.39
N VAL A 194 -8.31 15.35 7.83
CA VAL A 194 -7.88 14.18 8.61
C VAL A 194 -6.40 14.30 8.96
N VAL A 195 -6.09 14.16 10.25
CA VAL A 195 -4.72 14.22 10.78
C VAL A 195 -4.25 12.90 11.37
N LYS A 196 -5.15 12.11 11.96
CA LYS A 196 -4.84 10.78 12.51
C LYS A 196 -5.98 9.82 12.25
N ILE A 197 -5.64 8.54 12.13
CA ILE A 197 -6.56 7.40 12.13
C ILE A 197 -6.03 6.42 13.17
N ASN A 198 -6.86 5.98 14.10
CA ASN A 198 -6.51 5.08 15.20
C ASN A 198 -5.25 5.51 15.97
N GLY A 199 -5.14 6.83 16.23
CA GLY A 199 -4.00 7.44 16.92
C GLY A 199 -2.73 7.57 16.08
N GLN A 200 -2.68 6.98 14.88
CA GLN A 200 -1.54 7.08 13.96
C GLN A 200 -1.69 8.28 13.03
N LYS A 201 -0.62 9.04 12.87
CA LYS A 201 -0.61 10.18 11.94
C LYS A 201 -0.79 9.69 10.51
N VAL A 202 -1.74 10.28 9.80
CA VAL A 202 -1.97 9.98 8.38
C VAL A 202 -0.85 10.59 7.55
N ASN A 203 -0.30 9.79 6.65
CA ASN A 203 0.71 10.17 5.68
C ASN A 203 0.50 9.42 4.36
N PHE A 204 0.44 10.18 3.27
CA PHE A 204 0.47 9.64 1.94
C PHE A 204 1.90 9.31 1.53
N ASN A 205 2.16 8.03 1.27
CA ASN A 205 3.40 7.57 0.71
C ASN A 205 3.34 7.64 -0.82
N LYS A 206 4.03 8.65 -1.38
CA LYS A 206 4.14 8.87 -2.83
C LYS A 206 4.89 7.75 -3.55
N ASP A 207 5.75 7.03 -2.84
CA ASP A 207 6.56 5.98 -3.45
C ASP A 207 5.75 4.75 -3.80
N ILE A 208 4.68 4.46 -3.04
CA ILE A 208 3.76 3.31 -3.21
C ILE A 208 2.31 3.76 -3.48
N ASN A 209 2.11 5.06 -3.76
CA ASN A 209 0.82 5.70 -4.07
C ASN A 209 -0.33 5.37 -3.09
N THR A 210 -0.05 5.34 -1.78
CA THR A 210 -1.09 5.01 -0.78
C THR A 210 -0.84 5.65 0.58
N PHE A 211 -1.89 5.76 1.38
CA PHE A 211 -1.78 6.15 2.78
C PHE A 211 -1.19 5.03 3.63
N ASN A 212 -0.60 5.38 4.77
CA ASN A 212 -0.04 4.46 5.77
C ASN A 212 -1.10 3.91 6.73
N THR A 213 -2.37 3.86 6.33
CA THR A 213 -3.48 3.43 7.17
C THR A 213 -4.25 2.37 6.41
N SER A 214 -4.41 1.20 7.03
CA SER A 214 -5.14 0.07 6.47
C SER A 214 -6.44 -0.15 7.23
N ASN A 215 -7.49 -0.48 6.49
CA ASN A 215 -8.76 -0.91 7.07
C ASN A 215 -8.80 -2.44 7.10
N ASN A 216 -9.32 -3.00 8.18
CA ASN A 216 -9.76 -4.38 8.17
C ASN A 216 -11.09 -4.47 7.42
N ILE A 217 -11.08 -5.14 6.27
CA ILE A 217 -12.26 -5.25 5.42
C ILE A 217 -13.06 -6.53 5.67
N ASP A 218 -12.51 -7.46 6.46
CA ASP A 218 -13.11 -8.78 6.69
C ASP A 218 -14.10 -8.79 7.85
N LYS A 219 -14.00 -7.81 8.76
CA LYS A 219 -14.91 -7.68 9.90
C LYS A 219 -15.16 -6.22 10.26
N LYS A 220 -16.28 -5.98 10.94
CA LYS A 220 -16.59 -4.69 11.57
C LYS A 220 -15.53 -4.34 12.60
N GLU A 221 -15.07 -3.10 12.56
CA GLU A 221 -14.15 -2.53 13.55
C GLU A 221 -14.52 -1.06 13.81
N LEU A 222 -14.22 -0.60 15.03
CA LEU A 222 -14.27 0.82 15.37
C LEU A 222 -13.01 1.50 14.85
N GLU A 223 -13.19 2.61 14.15
CA GLU A 223 -12.13 3.51 13.73
C GLU A 223 -12.30 4.87 14.41
N THR A 224 -11.21 5.38 14.97
CA THR A 224 -11.15 6.76 15.47
C THR A 224 -10.42 7.63 14.46
N VAL A 225 -11.13 8.58 13.87
CA VAL A 225 -10.58 9.57 12.94
C VAL A 225 -10.45 10.91 13.66
N THR A 226 -9.22 11.39 13.82
CA THR A 226 -8.98 12.75 14.31
C THR A 226 -9.00 13.70 13.12
N ILE A 227 -9.91 14.67 13.15
CA ILE A 227 -10.08 15.71 12.13
C ILE A 227 -9.84 17.11 12.68
N ILE A 228 -9.60 18.05 11.77
CA ILE A 228 -9.73 19.47 12.02
C ILE A 228 -10.88 19.96 11.15
N SER A 229 -11.97 20.40 11.79
CA SER A 229 -13.15 20.91 11.07
C SER A 229 -12.89 22.28 10.44
N ASP A 230 -13.83 22.74 9.62
CA ASP A 230 -13.88 24.08 9.03
C ASP A 230 -13.63 25.22 10.04
N SER A 231 -14.15 25.10 11.26
CA SER A 231 -13.95 26.05 12.37
C SER A 231 -12.54 26.02 12.97
N GLY A 232 -11.65 25.15 12.49
CA GLY A 232 -10.28 24.97 12.99
C GLY A 232 -10.16 24.16 14.28
N VAL A 233 -11.26 23.57 14.77
CA VAL A 233 -11.31 22.78 16.00
C VAL A 233 -10.92 21.33 15.70
N GLU A 234 -10.01 20.77 16.50
CA GLU A 234 -9.65 19.36 16.44
C GLU A 234 -10.72 18.51 17.14
N LYS A 235 -11.16 17.44 16.50
CA LYS A 235 -12.19 16.52 17.01
C LYS A 235 -11.83 15.09 16.68
N ASP A 236 -12.07 14.20 17.63
CA ASP A 236 -12.06 12.75 17.39
C ASP A 236 -13.48 12.30 17.04
N ILE A 237 -13.60 11.61 15.92
CA ILE A 237 -14.85 11.00 15.46
C ILE A 237 -14.64 9.49 15.47
N VAL A 238 -15.46 8.79 16.24
CA VAL A 238 -15.45 7.33 16.31
C VAL A 238 -16.59 6.80 15.45
N MET A 239 -16.29 5.86 14.56
CA MET A 239 -17.29 5.23 13.70
C MET A 239 -17.05 3.72 13.61
N GLU A 240 -18.12 2.94 13.52
CA GLU A 240 -18.05 1.51 13.21
C GLU A 240 -18.16 1.32 11.70
N SER A 241 -17.27 0.53 11.12
CA SER A 241 -17.31 0.24 9.69
C SER A 241 -18.58 -0.53 9.30
N ALA A 242 -19.08 -0.23 8.09
CA ALA A 242 -20.24 -0.89 7.50
C ALA A 242 -19.83 -1.62 6.23
N TYR A 243 -20.62 -2.61 5.82
CA TYR A 243 -20.26 -3.44 4.68
C TYR A 243 -20.57 -2.70 3.38
N TRP A 244 -19.55 -2.44 2.57
CA TRP A 244 -19.72 -1.94 1.22
C TRP A 244 -20.07 -3.09 0.27
N ASN A 245 -21.24 -3.03 -0.35
CA ASN A 245 -21.67 -4.00 -1.35
C ASN A 245 -21.46 -3.45 -2.77
N PRO A 246 -20.50 -3.97 -3.55
CA PRO A 246 -20.21 -3.47 -4.89
C PRO A 246 -21.31 -3.80 -5.91
N LYS A 247 -22.17 -4.79 -5.62
CA LYS A 247 -23.28 -5.16 -6.52
C LYS A 247 -24.42 -4.14 -6.46
N THR A 248 -24.66 -3.58 -5.28
CA THR A 248 -25.70 -2.55 -5.07
C THR A 248 -25.14 -1.13 -5.13
N GLY A 249 -23.83 -0.96 -4.92
CA GLY A 249 -23.20 0.34 -4.79
C GLY A 249 -23.60 1.06 -3.50
N MET A 250 -23.96 0.32 -2.45
CA MET A 250 -24.47 0.86 -1.19
C MET A 250 -23.79 0.22 0.03
N PHE A 251 -23.86 0.92 1.16
CA PHE A 251 -23.48 0.41 2.47
C PHE A 251 -24.64 -0.34 3.13
N GLU A 252 -24.32 -1.47 3.79
CA GLU A 252 -25.22 -2.36 4.54
C GLU A 252 -24.84 -2.46 6.03
#